data_AF-A0A522RZ22-F1
#
_entry.id   AF-A0A522RZ22-F1
#
_cell.length_a   1.000
_cell.length_b   1.000
_cell.length_c   1.000
_cell.angle_alpha   90.00
_cell.angle_beta   90.00
_cell.angle_gamma   90.00
#
_symmetry.space_group_name_H-M   'P 1'
#
loop_
_entity.id
_entity.type
_entity.pdbx_description
1 polymer ?
#
loop_
_entity_poly.entity_id
_entity_poly.type
_entity_poly.pdbx_seq_one_letter_code
_entity_poly.pdbx_strand_id
1 'polypeptide(L)'
;MLMPSTTRKRITLRELRENPERYRGILQTAETFKPVVARFLAAKKEAERVFENLRHADMDEASAYLREHPMSPEAIAALIHVAHRALMLEKARAAISSKLAKDPKQAVMRETYKLWQEWRAGKAIYRSAAAFARAMVAKYPVIENPVTVQRWVTAWSRGSVVK
;
A
#
# COMPACT_ATOMS: atom_id res chain seq x y z
N MET A 1 -0.27 30.67 35.31
CA MET A 1 0.95 30.83 34.48
C MET A 1 0.87 29.80 33.35
N LEU A 2 0.34 30.18 32.19
CA LEU A 2 0.12 29.27 31.05
C LEU A 2 1.39 29.23 30.19
N MET A 3 1.99 28.06 30.03
CA MET A 3 3.14 27.85 29.15
C MET A 3 2.68 27.98 27.68
N PRO A 4 3.42 28.70 26.81
CA PRO A 4 3.06 28.84 25.42
C PRO A 4 3.18 27.49 24.69
N SER A 5 2.07 27.07 24.08
CA SER A 5 2.02 25.93 23.16
C SER A 5 2.91 26.22 21.94
N THR A 6 4.00 25.47 21.81
CA THR A 6 4.88 25.53 20.64
C THR A 6 4.24 24.73 19.51
N THR A 7 3.36 25.38 18.74
CA THR A 7 2.85 24.83 17.49
C THR A 7 4.03 24.63 16.54
N ARG A 8 4.51 23.39 16.40
CA ARG A 8 5.59 23.04 15.45
C ARG A 8 5.09 23.28 14.03
N LYS A 9 5.46 24.42 13.44
CA LYS A 9 5.21 24.72 12.04
C LYS A 9 5.98 23.71 11.18
N ARG A 10 5.28 23.03 10.27
CA ARG A 10 5.91 22.14 9.28
C ARG A 10 6.65 23.00 8.25
N ILE A 11 7.97 22.87 8.20
CA ILE A 11 8.81 23.57 7.23
C ILE A 11 8.78 22.80 5.91
N THR A 12 8.52 23.50 4.80
CA THR A 12 8.53 22.88 3.47
C THR A 12 9.92 22.94 2.83
N LEU A 13 10.21 22.04 1.89
CA LEU A 13 11.45 22.09 1.10
C LEU A 13 11.58 23.40 0.31
N ARG A 14 10.46 23.95 -0.14
CA ARG A 14 10.41 25.25 -0.83
C ARG A 14 10.84 26.39 0.10
N GLU A 15 10.28 26.44 1.31
CA GLU A 15 10.60 27.46 2.32
C GLU A 15 12.07 27.41 2.74
N LEU A 16 12.66 26.20 2.86
CA LEU A 16 14.10 26.01 3.11
C LEU A 16 14.98 26.57 1.99
N ARG A 17 14.57 26.38 0.72
CA ARG A 17 15.34 26.84 -0.45
C ARG A 17 15.25 28.36 -0.63
N GLU A 18 14.08 28.94 -0.37
CA GLU A 18 13.84 30.38 -0.54
C GLU A 18 14.44 31.21 0.62
N ASN A 19 14.63 30.62 1.81
CA ASN A 19 15.13 31.33 2.99
C ASN A 19 16.24 30.57 3.74
N PRO A 20 17.38 30.24 3.10
CA PRO A 20 18.40 29.37 3.68
C PRO A 20 19.00 29.93 4.98
N GLU A 21 19.17 31.25 5.08
CA GLU A 21 19.72 31.91 6.28
C GLU A 21 18.84 31.73 7.51
N ARG A 22 17.51 31.73 7.34
CA ARG A 22 16.55 31.52 8.42
C ARG A 22 16.64 30.11 9.01
N TYR A 23 17.13 29.15 8.22
CA TYR A 23 17.20 27.74 8.59
C TYR A 23 18.62 27.19 8.60
N ARG A 24 19.62 28.06 8.76
CA ARG A 24 21.05 27.68 8.74
C ARG A 24 21.38 26.50 9.66
N GLY A 25 20.83 26.47 10.88
CA GLY A 25 21.04 25.35 11.81
C GLY A 25 20.45 24.01 11.34
N ILE A 26 19.30 24.04 10.66
CA ILE A 26 18.70 22.85 10.05
C ILE A 26 19.55 22.38 8.86
N LEU A 27 20.01 23.32 8.02
CA LEU A 27 20.86 23.01 6.87
C LEU A 27 22.21 22.44 7.31
N GLN A 28 22.88 23.05 8.29
CA GLN A 28 24.13 22.52 8.86
C GLN A 28 23.95 21.13 9.46
N THR A 29 22.83 20.91 10.17
CA THR A 29 22.49 19.59 10.68
C THR A 29 22.23 18.59 9.54
N ALA A 30 21.56 19.00 8.46
CA ALA A 30 21.38 18.15 7.29
C ALA A 30 22.71 17.79 6.60
N GLU A 31 23.68 18.72 6.57
CA GLU A 31 25.03 18.46 6.06
C GLU A 31 25.75 17.36 6.85
N THR A 32 25.62 17.31 8.18
CA THR A 32 26.25 16.25 8.99
C THR A 32 25.67 14.86 8.71
N PHE A 33 24.44 14.78 8.19
CA PHE A 33 23.82 13.52 7.78
C PHE A 33 24.22 13.06 6.38
N LYS A 34 24.79 13.91 5.52
CA LYS A 34 25.16 13.52 4.14
C LYS A 34 26.02 12.26 4.06
N PRO A 35 27.08 12.08 4.88
CA PRO A 35 27.89 10.86 4.84
C PRO A 35 27.10 9.62 5.24
N VAL A 36 26.20 9.74 6.22
CA VAL A 36 25.32 8.65 6.66
C VAL A 36 24.34 8.27 5.56
N VAL A 37 23.72 9.26 4.92
CA VAL A 37 22.82 9.05 3.77
C VAL A 37 23.57 8.41 2.60
N ALA A 38 24.79 8.87 2.29
CA ALA A 38 25.62 8.29 1.24
C ALA A 38 25.95 6.81 1.52
N ARG A 39 26.35 6.47 2.75
CA ARG A 39 26.58 5.08 3.17
C ARG A 39 25.32 4.23 3.03
N PHE A 40 24.18 4.74 3.48
CA PHE A 40 22.91 4.04 3.35
C PHE A 40 22.53 3.79 1.89
N LEU A 41 22.68 4.78 1.01
CA LEU A 41 22.40 4.64 -0.41
C LEU A 41 23.36 3.66 -1.09
N ALA A 42 24.64 3.65 -0.72
CA ALA A 42 25.60 2.67 -1.20
C ALA A 42 25.23 1.24 -0.77
N ALA A 43 24.92 1.04 0.50
CA ALA A 43 24.47 -0.25 1.03
C ALA A 43 23.17 -0.73 0.38
N LYS A 44 22.23 0.19 0.12
CA LYS A 44 21.00 -0.11 -0.62
C LYS A 44 21.31 -0.59 -2.04
N LYS A 45 22.17 0.10 -2.77
CA LYS A 45 22.55 -0.26 -4.14
C LYS A 45 23.27 -1.62 -4.18
N GLU A 46 24.13 -1.88 -3.19
CA GLU A 46 24.78 -3.17 -3.00
C GLU A 46 23.75 -4.29 -2.79
N ALA A 47 22.80 -4.09 -1.88
CA ALA A 47 21.71 -5.03 -1.62
C ALA A 47 20.83 -5.30 -2.85
N GLU A 48 20.48 -4.25 -3.61
CA GLU A 48 19.72 -4.38 -4.87
C GLU A 48 20.48 -5.23 -5.90
N ARG A 49 21.79 -5.00 -6.06
CA ARG A 49 22.64 -5.79 -6.97
C ARG A 49 22.67 -7.27 -6.56
N VAL A 50 22.86 -7.55 -5.28
CA VAL A 50 22.84 -8.93 -4.77
C VAL A 50 21.47 -9.55 -4.99
N PHE A 51 20.38 -8.83 -4.72
CA PHE A 51 19.03 -9.32 -4.92
C PHE A 51 18.75 -9.70 -6.38
N GLU A 52 19.14 -8.88 -7.35
CA GLU A 52 18.91 -9.21 -8.78
C GLU A 52 19.69 -10.46 -9.21
N ASN A 53 20.92 -10.65 -8.73
CA ASN A 53 21.69 -11.86 -9.01
C ASN A 53 21.11 -13.10 -8.35
N LEU A 54 20.49 -12.95 -7.17
CA LEU A 54 19.89 -14.05 -6.42
C LEU A 54 18.42 -14.33 -6.81
N ARG A 55 17.80 -13.48 -7.63
CA ARG A 55 16.36 -13.51 -7.92
C ARG A 55 15.85 -14.85 -8.45
N HIS A 56 16.72 -15.58 -9.17
CA HIS A 56 16.42 -16.88 -9.78
C HIS A 56 17.33 -17.99 -9.29
N ALA A 57 18.23 -17.68 -8.35
CA ALA A 57 19.16 -18.64 -7.81
C ALA A 57 18.42 -19.63 -6.89
N ASP A 58 18.83 -20.89 -6.91
CA ASP A 58 18.45 -21.81 -5.84
C ASP A 58 19.24 -21.53 -4.54
N MET A 59 18.97 -22.30 -3.48
CA MET A 59 19.61 -22.09 -2.18
C MET A 59 21.13 -22.35 -2.19
N ASP A 60 21.59 -23.28 -3.02
CA ASP A 60 23.00 -23.66 -3.12
C ASP A 60 23.77 -22.62 -3.93
N GLU A 61 23.22 -22.18 -5.05
CA GLU A 61 23.71 -21.07 -5.88
C GLU A 61 23.78 -19.77 -5.08
N ALA A 62 22.73 -19.45 -4.31
CA ALA A 62 22.72 -18.26 -3.46
C ALA A 62 23.79 -18.32 -2.36
N SER A 63 23.97 -19.49 -1.75
CA SER A 63 24.99 -19.70 -0.72
C SER A 63 26.41 -19.65 -1.27
N ALA A 64 26.63 -20.10 -2.50
CA ALA A 64 27.90 -19.97 -3.19
C ALA A 64 28.19 -18.50 -3.53
N TYR A 65 27.22 -17.80 -4.12
CA TYR A 65 27.35 -16.39 -4.48
C TYR A 65 27.66 -15.50 -3.28
N LEU A 66 26.98 -15.70 -2.15
CA LEU A 66 27.21 -14.92 -0.92
C LEU A 66 28.57 -15.19 -0.26
N ARG A 67 29.16 -16.37 -0.48
CA ARG A 67 30.54 -16.68 -0.04
C ARG A 67 31.57 -15.91 -0.87
N GLU A 68 31.36 -15.82 -2.17
CA GLU A 68 32.24 -15.10 -3.09
C GLU A 68 32.08 -13.58 -3.01
N HIS A 69 30.88 -13.11 -2.63
CA HIS A 69 30.52 -11.70 -2.59
C HIS A 69 30.02 -11.32 -1.18
N PRO A 70 30.92 -11.23 -0.18
CA PRO A 70 30.53 -10.86 1.16
C PRO A 70 29.92 -9.46 1.17
N MET A 71 28.73 -9.35 1.76
CA MET A 71 28.01 -8.09 1.85
C MET A 71 28.52 -7.25 3.02
N SER A 72 28.46 -5.93 2.88
CA SER A 72 28.66 -5.03 4.03
C SER A 72 27.60 -5.28 5.12
N PRO A 73 27.94 -5.08 6.42
CA PRO A 73 26.97 -5.18 7.51
C PRO A 73 25.73 -4.31 7.31
N GLU A 74 25.89 -3.13 6.70
CA GLU A 74 24.81 -2.23 6.35
C GLU A 74 23.90 -2.80 5.26
N ALA A 75 24.46 -3.45 4.23
CA ALA A 75 23.68 -4.13 3.19
C ALA A 75 22.90 -5.32 3.76
N ILE A 76 23.50 -6.09 4.68
CA ILE A 76 22.81 -7.17 5.41
C ILE A 76 21.61 -6.61 6.19
N ALA A 77 21.81 -5.54 6.95
CA ALA A 77 20.74 -4.90 7.72
C ALA A 77 19.60 -4.39 6.83
N ALA A 78 19.94 -3.80 5.67
CA ALA A 78 18.96 -3.33 4.69
C ALA A 78 18.14 -4.50 4.12
N LEU A 79 18.77 -5.62 3.74
CA LEU A 79 18.09 -6.81 3.25
C LEU A 79 17.14 -7.42 4.29
N ILE A 80 17.61 -7.57 5.54
CA ILE A 80 16.78 -8.08 6.65
C ILE A 80 15.55 -7.19 6.83
N HIS A 81 15.71 -5.87 6.80
CA HIS A 81 14.59 -4.94 6.94
C HIS A 81 13.56 -5.09 5.80
N VAL A 82 14.02 -5.19 4.56
CA VAL A 82 13.16 -5.38 3.38
C VAL A 82 12.43 -6.72 3.45
N ALA A 83 13.13 -7.81 3.77
CA ALA A 83 12.57 -9.15 3.90
C ALA A 83 11.52 -9.22 5.02
N HIS A 84 11.81 -8.64 6.19
CA HIS A 84 10.86 -8.57 7.29
C HIS A 84 9.60 -7.80 6.88
N ARG A 85 9.75 -6.66 6.21
CA ARG A 85 8.61 -5.86 5.73
C ARG A 85 7.76 -6.64 4.73
N ALA A 86 8.38 -7.36 3.79
CA ALA A 86 7.67 -8.21 2.83
C ALA A 86 6.84 -9.29 3.55
N LEU A 87 7.46 -10.02 4.48
CA LEU A 87 6.80 -11.05 5.29
C LEU A 87 5.61 -10.48 6.08
N MET A 88 5.75 -9.29 6.68
CA MET A 88 4.67 -8.65 7.42
C MET A 88 3.51 -8.23 6.50
N LEU A 89 3.81 -7.76 5.28
CA LEU A 89 2.78 -7.44 4.29
C LEU A 89 2.03 -8.70 3.83
N GLU A 90 2.72 -9.82 3.62
CA GLU A 90 2.09 -11.09 3.27
C GLU A 90 1.18 -11.60 4.40
N LYS A 91 1.66 -11.59 5.64
CA LYS A 91 0.85 -11.95 6.82
C LYS A 91 -0.38 -11.06 6.94
N ALA A 92 -0.23 -9.75 6.73
CA ALA A 92 -1.34 -8.82 6.74
C ALA A 92 -2.36 -9.13 5.63
N ARG A 93 -1.91 -9.41 4.41
CA ARG A 93 -2.77 -9.82 3.28
C ARG A 93 -3.53 -11.11 3.59
N ALA A 94 -2.86 -12.13 4.12
CA ALA A 94 -3.47 -13.39 4.50
C ALA A 94 -4.54 -13.19 5.59
N ALA A 95 -4.23 -12.37 6.61
CA ALA A 95 -5.18 -12.04 7.67
C ALA A 95 -6.42 -11.30 7.13
N ILE A 96 -6.23 -10.32 6.23
CA ILE A 96 -7.34 -9.62 5.57
C ILE A 96 -8.17 -10.59 4.73
N SER A 97 -7.53 -11.45 3.94
CA SER A 97 -8.22 -12.44 3.12
C SER A 97 -9.08 -13.38 3.96
N SER A 98 -8.55 -13.87 5.09
CA SER A 98 -9.28 -14.72 6.03
C SER A 98 -10.48 -14.01 6.66
N LYS A 99 -10.32 -12.72 7.02
CA LYS A 99 -11.42 -11.89 7.54
C LYS A 99 -12.51 -11.67 6.48
N LEU A 100 -12.11 -11.30 5.25
CA LEU A 100 -13.04 -11.06 4.15
C LEU A 100 -13.77 -12.32 3.71
N ALA A 101 -13.13 -13.49 3.76
CA ALA A 101 -13.76 -14.77 3.44
C ALA A 101 -14.96 -15.09 4.35
N LYS A 102 -14.93 -14.60 5.60
CA LYS A 102 -16.01 -14.77 6.58
C LYS A 102 -17.01 -13.61 6.60
N ASP A 103 -16.80 -12.57 5.79
CA ASP A 103 -17.68 -11.41 5.76
C ASP A 103 -18.93 -11.71 4.91
N PRO A 104 -20.15 -11.71 5.50
CA PRO A 104 -21.38 -11.95 4.75
C PRO A 104 -21.60 -10.92 3.64
N LYS A 105 -21.02 -9.72 3.74
CA LYS A 105 -21.08 -8.69 2.70
C LYS A 105 -20.40 -9.13 1.40
N GLN A 106 -19.38 -9.99 1.45
CA GLN A 106 -18.71 -10.51 0.24
C GLN A 106 -19.59 -11.48 -0.53
N ALA A 107 -20.31 -12.36 0.18
CA ALA A 107 -21.28 -13.25 -0.44
C ALA A 107 -22.38 -12.44 -1.14
N VAL A 108 -22.92 -11.43 -0.45
CA VAL A 108 -23.92 -10.54 -1.03
C VAL A 108 -23.39 -9.71 -2.19
N MET A 109 -22.13 -9.24 -2.13
CA MET A 109 -21.51 -8.51 -3.23
C MET A 109 -21.42 -9.36 -4.51
N ARG A 110 -21.09 -10.66 -4.38
CA ARG A 110 -21.10 -11.60 -5.51
C ARG A 110 -22.49 -11.81 -6.11
N GLU A 111 -23.51 -12.00 -5.29
CA GLU A 111 -24.89 -12.13 -5.76
C GLU A 111 -25.40 -10.82 -6.40
N THR A 112 -25.07 -9.68 -5.80
CA THR A 112 -25.38 -8.36 -6.35
C THR A 112 -24.71 -8.14 -7.70
N TYR A 113 -23.50 -8.66 -7.90
CA TYR A 113 -22.80 -8.60 -9.19
C TYR A 113 -23.52 -9.38 -10.27
N LYS A 114 -24.03 -10.59 -9.98
CA LYS A 114 -24.84 -11.37 -10.93
C LYS A 114 -26.11 -10.61 -11.34
N LEU A 115 -26.83 -10.06 -10.37
CA LEU A 115 -28.03 -9.25 -10.63
C LEU A 115 -27.70 -7.99 -11.45
N TRP A 116 -26.52 -7.39 -11.21
CA TRP A 116 -26.04 -6.29 -12.02
C TRP A 116 -25.74 -6.73 -13.46
N GLN A 117 -25.10 -7.89 -13.68
CA GLN A 117 -24.88 -8.43 -15.02
C GLN A 117 -26.19 -8.70 -15.75
N GLU A 118 -27.19 -9.27 -15.07
CA GLU A 118 -28.54 -9.48 -15.62
C GLU A 118 -29.22 -8.17 -16.01
N TRP A 119 -29.13 -7.16 -15.14
CA TRP A 119 -29.61 -5.81 -15.44
C TRP A 119 -28.91 -5.22 -16.67
N ARG A 120 -27.57 -5.34 -16.75
CA ARG A 120 -26.80 -4.88 -17.91
C ARG A 120 -27.11 -5.65 -19.19
N ALA A 121 -27.51 -6.91 -19.08
CA ALA A 121 -27.99 -7.74 -20.19
C ALA A 121 -29.47 -7.48 -20.55
N GLY A 122 -30.14 -6.51 -19.88
CA GLY A 122 -31.53 -6.14 -20.16
C GLY A 122 -32.59 -7.06 -19.55
N LYS A 123 -32.20 -8.02 -18.69
CA LYS A 123 -33.13 -8.98 -18.06
C LYS A 123 -33.90 -8.41 -16.86
N ALA A 124 -33.41 -7.31 -16.29
CA ALA A 124 -34.07 -6.61 -15.19
C ALA A 124 -34.24 -5.13 -15.53
N ILE A 125 -35.35 -4.52 -15.10
CA ILE A 125 -35.69 -3.13 -15.44
C ILE A 125 -35.36 -2.23 -14.26
N TYR A 126 -34.09 -1.81 -14.15
CA TYR A 126 -33.69 -0.71 -13.26
C TYR A 126 -33.38 0.55 -14.07
N ARG A 127 -34.04 1.66 -13.73
CA ARG A 127 -33.90 2.93 -14.46
C ARG A 127 -32.54 3.62 -14.26
N SER A 128 -31.83 3.30 -13.18
CA SER A 128 -30.53 3.89 -12.86
C SER A 128 -29.77 3.06 -11.83
N ALA A 129 -28.46 3.33 -11.68
CA ALA A 129 -27.64 2.70 -10.65
C ALA A 129 -28.16 2.98 -9.23
N ALA A 130 -28.77 4.16 -9.01
CA ALA A 130 -29.38 4.50 -7.73
C ALA A 130 -30.66 3.67 -7.47
N ALA A 131 -31.49 3.44 -8.50
CA ALA A 131 -32.66 2.57 -8.38
C ALA A 131 -32.25 1.12 -8.10
N PHE A 132 -31.25 0.61 -8.82
CA PHE A 132 -30.66 -0.71 -8.56
C PHE A 132 -30.13 -0.81 -7.12
N ALA A 133 -29.34 0.18 -6.66
CA ALA A 133 -28.77 0.19 -5.32
C ALA A 133 -29.84 0.14 -4.21
N ARG A 134 -30.92 0.91 -4.35
CA ARG A 134 -32.05 0.86 -3.39
C ARG A 134 -32.72 -0.51 -3.38
N ALA A 135 -32.92 -1.12 -4.54
CA ALA A 135 -33.49 -2.48 -4.62
C ALA A 135 -32.57 -3.53 -3.98
N MET A 136 -31.25 -3.41 -4.14
CA MET A 136 -30.30 -4.33 -3.53
C MET A 136 -30.22 -4.18 -2.01
N VAL A 137 -30.31 -2.95 -1.49
CA VAL A 137 -30.40 -2.71 -0.03
C VAL A 137 -31.68 -3.29 0.55
N ALA A 138 -32.82 -3.12 -0.15
CA ALA A 138 -34.08 -3.73 0.26
C ALA A 138 -34.02 -5.27 0.24
N LYS A 139 -33.31 -5.86 -0.73
CA LYS A 139 -33.16 -7.31 -0.87
C LYS A 139 -32.15 -7.91 0.11
N TYR A 140 -31.10 -7.18 0.45
CA TYR A 140 -30.01 -7.65 1.29
C TYR A 140 -29.77 -6.71 2.48
N PRO A 141 -30.43 -6.95 3.63
CA PRO A 141 -30.33 -6.08 4.81
C PRO A 141 -28.91 -5.90 5.37
N VAL A 142 -27.98 -6.81 5.05
CA VAL A 142 -26.56 -6.68 5.42
C VAL A 142 -25.89 -5.45 4.79
N ILE A 143 -26.48 -4.89 3.73
CA ILE A 143 -26.06 -3.65 3.10
C ILE A 143 -26.92 -2.52 3.67
N GLU A 144 -26.37 -1.78 4.63
CA GLU A 144 -27.10 -0.69 5.29
C GLU A 144 -27.24 0.56 4.41
N ASN A 145 -26.27 0.79 3.50
CA ASN A 145 -26.18 2.04 2.74
C ASN A 145 -26.20 1.80 1.22
N PRO A 146 -27.17 2.37 0.47
CA PRO A 146 -27.22 2.30 -0.98
C PRO A 146 -25.97 2.82 -1.68
N VAL A 147 -25.25 3.77 -1.07
CA VAL A 147 -23.98 4.31 -1.61
C VAL A 147 -22.94 3.21 -1.79
N THR A 148 -22.94 2.18 -0.93
CA THR A 148 -22.04 1.02 -1.04
C THR A 148 -22.25 0.29 -2.37
N VAL A 149 -23.50 0.01 -2.74
CA VAL A 149 -23.82 -0.67 -4.00
C VAL A 149 -23.52 0.23 -5.20
N GLN A 150 -23.76 1.53 -5.10
CA GLN A 150 -23.41 2.47 -6.19
C GLN A 150 -21.90 2.49 -6.47
N ARG A 151 -21.07 2.43 -5.42
CA ARG A 151 -19.62 2.32 -5.56
C ARG A 151 -19.21 1.02 -6.24
N TRP A 152 -19.83 -0.10 -5.88
CA TRP A 152 -19.61 -1.39 -6.55
C TRP A 152 -19.96 -1.32 -8.04
N VAL A 153 -21.16 -0.84 -8.39
CA VAL A 153 -21.61 -0.65 -9.77
C VAL A 153 -20.64 0.22 -10.58
N THR A 154 -20.14 1.30 -9.98
CA THR A 154 -19.16 2.19 -10.62
C THR A 154 -17.84 1.46 -10.89
N ALA A 155 -17.35 0.67 -9.92
CA ALA A 155 -16.14 -0.13 -10.09
C ALA A 155 -16.31 -1.20 -11.18
N TRP A 156 -17.42 -1.93 -11.17
CA TRP A 156 -17.73 -2.96 -12.16
C TRP A 156 -17.87 -2.41 -13.57
N SER A 157 -18.48 -1.23 -13.71
CA SER A 157 -18.57 -0.53 -15.00
C SER A 157 -17.20 -0.12 -15.56
N ARG A 158 -16.17 0.01 -14.71
CA ARG A 158 -14.78 0.30 -15.10
C ARG A 158 -13.95 -0.96 -15.35
N GLY A 159 -14.57 -2.15 -15.34
CA GLY A 159 -13.87 -3.42 -15.56
C GLY A 159 -13.26 -4.05 -14.30
N SER A 160 -13.54 -3.52 -13.10
CA SER A 160 -13.18 -4.23 -11.87
C SER A 160 -14.02 -5.50 -11.75
N VAL A 161 -13.38 -6.67 -11.74
CA VAL A 161 -14.05 -7.96 -11.59
C VAL A 161 -14.18 -8.29 -10.09
N VAL A 162 -15.33 -8.83 -9.68
CA VAL A 162 -15.48 -9.43 -8.34
C VAL A 162 -14.72 -10.76 -8.33
N LYS A 163 -13.70 -10.88 -7.48
CA LYS A 163 -12.94 -12.13 -7.28
C LYS A 163 -13.63 -13.05 -6.28
#